data_AF-A0A9Q0SKK7-F1
#
_entry.id   AF-A0A9Q0SKK7-F1
#
_cell.length_a   1.000
_cell.length_b   1.000
_cell.length_c   1.000
_cell.angle_alpha   90.00
_cell.angle_beta   90.00
_cell.angle_gamma   90.00
#
_symmetry.space_group_name_H-M   'P 1'
#
loop_
_entity.id
_entity.type
_entity.pdbx_description
1 polymer ?
#
loop_
_entity_poly.entity_id
_entity_poly.type
_entity_poly.pdbx_seq_one_letter_code
_entity_poly.pdbx_strand_id
1 'polypeptide(L)'
;MSRGRGDGDQTKRFVTWIVVLSILCGCVYLYSRNSGTSALEYGSKSLRKLGSSYLGGDDDGDETTNKSGEEVQGDVILKSIPVCDDRHSELIPCLDRNLIYQTRLKLDLSLMEHYERHCPVPERRFNCLIPPPPGYKVPIKWPKSRDEVWKVNIPHTHLASEKSDQNWMVVKGDKISFPGGGTHFHYGADKYIASIANMLNFSNNNLNNEGRLRTVLDVGCGVASFGGYLLSSDIIAMSLAPNDVHQNQIQFALERGIPAYLGVLGTKRLPYPSRSFELAHCSRCRIDWLQRDGILLLELDRLLRPGGYFAYSSPEAYAQDEEDLRIWKEMSALVERMCWKIAAKRNQTVIWVKPLTNDCYKEREPGTRPPLCKSDDDPDAVWGVPMKACITPYSNQQHKAKGTGLAPWPARLITPPPRLADFGYSAEMFDKDTKVWQHRVENYWNLLSPKDSV
;
A
#
# COMPACT_ATOMS: atom_id res chain seq x y z
N MET A 1 57.99 56.08 -30.94
CA MET A 1 57.43 56.18 -29.57
C MET A 1 56.15 56.99 -29.64
N SER A 2 54.98 56.37 -29.45
CA SER A 2 53.72 57.07 -29.26
C SER A 2 52.85 56.26 -28.28
N ARG A 3 52.61 56.89 -27.13
CA ARG A 3 51.87 56.40 -25.96
C ARG A 3 50.36 56.49 -26.19
N GLY A 4 49.63 55.50 -25.66
CA GLY A 4 48.17 55.42 -25.66
C GLY A 4 47.45 56.35 -24.66
N ARG A 5 46.17 56.60 -24.95
CA ARG A 5 45.14 57.33 -24.20
C ARG A 5 43.84 56.58 -24.53
N GLY A 6 42.92 56.21 -23.67
CA GLY A 6 42.71 56.36 -22.22
C GLY A 6 41.25 55.95 -21.95
N ASP A 7 41.08 54.90 -21.14
CA ASP A 7 39.90 54.05 -20.98
C ASP A 7 38.82 54.67 -20.04
N GLY A 8 38.34 55.87 -20.38
CA GLY A 8 37.52 56.69 -19.46
C GLY A 8 36.00 56.60 -19.62
N ASP A 9 35.51 56.07 -20.75
CA ASP A 9 34.09 56.20 -21.14
C ASP A 9 33.25 54.95 -20.84
N GLN A 10 33.87 53.76 -20.80
CA GLN A 10 33.17 52.52 -20.42
C GLN A 10 32.84 52.46 -18.93
N THR A 11 33.74 52.96 -18.07
CA THR A 11 33.57 52.90 -16.60
C THR A 11 32.40 53.76 -16.14
N LYS A 12 32.15 54.90 -16.79
CA LYS A 12 30.99 55.76 -16.47
C LYS A 12 29.66 55.08 -16.80
N ARG A 13 29.55 54.40 -17.95
CA ARG A 13 28.33 53.67 -18.33
C ARG A 13 28.04 52.50 -17.38
N PHE A 14 29.07 51.81 -16.91
CA PHE A 14 28.91 50.70 -15.98
C PHE A 14 28.42 51.15 -14.59
N VAL A 15 28.94 52.28 -14.09
CA VAL A 15 28.50 52.87 -12.82
C VAL A 15 27.05 53.34 -12.91
N THR A 16 26.62 53.94 -14.03
CA THR A 16 25.23 54.37 -14.21
C THR A 16 24.25 53.20 -14.17
N TRP A 17 24.59 52.06 -14.77
CA TRP A 17 23.74 50.86 -14.74
C TRP A 17 23.59 50.26 -13.33
N ILE A 18 24.64 50.27 -12.53
CA ILE A 18 24.60 49.78 -11.15
C ILE A 18 23.70 50.67 -10.28
N VAL A 19 23.76 51.99 -10.46
CA VAL A 19 22.92 52.94 -9.71
C VAL A 19 21.44 52.74 -10.06
N VAL A 20 21.11 52.56 -11.34
CA VAL A 20 19.72 52.33 -11.78
C VAL A 20 19.16 51.01 -11.23
N LEU A 21 19.94 49.93 -11.26
CA LEU A 21 19.55 48.63 -10.69
C LEU A 21 19.34 48.70 -9.17
N SER A 22 20.18 49.46 -8.47
CA SER A 22 20.07 49.63 -7.02
C SER A 22 18.79 50.40 -6.62
N ILE A 23 18.41 51.41 -7.42
CA ILE A 23 17.17 52.16 -7.21
C ILE A 23 15.94 51.27 -7.47
N LEU A 24 15.96 50.46 -8.54
CA LEU A 24 14.88 49.51 -8.86
C LEU A 24 14.68 48.46 -7.77
N CYS A 25 15.76 47.87 -7.25
CA CYS A 25 15.69 46.93 -6.14
C CYS A 25 15.18 47.59 -4.84
N GLY A 26 15.58 48.84 -4.57
CA GLY A 26 15.07 49.62 -3.44
C GLY A 26 13.56 49.89 -3.54
N CYS A 27 13.05 50.23 -4.72
CA CYS A 27 11.63 50.45 -4.95
C CYS A 27 10.81 49.16 -4.79
N VAL A 28 11.30 48.01 -5.25
CA VAL A 28 10.64 46.71 -5.07
C VAL A 28 10.62 46.29 -3.59
N TYR A 29 11.71 46.54 -2.86
CA TYR A 29 11.78 46.27 -1.42
C TYR A 29 10.83 47.16 -0.60
N LEU A 30 10.70 48.44 -0.97
CA LEU A 30 9.73 49.34 -0.32
C LEU A 30 8.28 48.99 -0.66
N TYR A 31 8.01 48.49 -1.87
CA TYR A 31 6.67 48.05 -2.28
C TYR A 31 6.24 46.76 -1.54
N SER A 32 7.14 45.79 -1.34
CA SER A 32 6.79 44.55 -0.60
C SER A 32 6.61 44.78 0.90
N ARG A 33 7.20 45.83 1.45
CA ARG A 33 7.04 46.20 2.87
C ARG A 33 5.71 46.90 3.15
N ASN A 34 5.05 47.48 2.14
CA ASN A 34 3.78 48.20 2.30
C ASN A 34 2.52 47.33 2.08
N SER A 35 2.68 46.05 1.74
CA SER A 35 1.57 45.08 1.55
C SER A 35 1.49 43.99 2.63
N GLY A 36 2.24 44.12 3.72
CA GLY A 36 2.15 43.22 4.88
C GLY A 36 1.17 43.73 5.93
N THR A 37 -0.10 43.32 5.86
CA THR A 37 -0.99 43.31 7.03
C THR A 37 -1.33 41.88 7.43
N SER A 38 -1.12 41.65 8.71
CA SER A 38 -1.28 40.43 9.49
C SER A 38 -2.76 40.13 9.77
N ALA A 39 -3.17 38.87 9.56
CA ALA A 39 -4.34 38.29 10.21
C ALA A 39 -3.95 36.92 10.79
N LEU A 40 -3.01 36.99 11.71
CA LEU A 40 -2.41 35.87 12.42
C LEU A 40 -2.98 35.86 13.85
N GLU A 41 -4.31 35.68 14.01
CA GLU A 41 -4.89 35.55 15.37
C GLU A 41 -6.25 34.85 15.50
N TYR A 42 -6.76 34.15 14.46
CA TYR A 42 -8.05 33.44 14.57
C TYR A 42 -7.93 31.90 14.68
N GLY A 43 -6.72 31.34 14.59
CA GLY A 43 -6.50 29.89 14.54
C GLY A 43 -6.31 29.18 15.89
N SER A 44 -6.00 29.89 16.97
CA SER A 44 -5.55 29.25 18.22
C SER A 44 -6.68 28.87 19.20
N LYS A 45 -7.88 29.44 19.06
CA LYS A 45 -9.03 29.13 19.96
C LYS A 45 -9.91 27.96 19.49
N SER A 46 -9.95 27.66 18.18
CA SER A 46 -10.79 26.56 17.66
C SER A 46 -10.18 25.17 17.87
N LEU A 47 -8.85 25.07 18.00
CA LEU A 47 -8.15 23.78 18.13
C LEU A 47 -8.19 23.20 19.55
N ARG A 48 -8.47 24.00 20.59
CA ARG A 48 -8.68 23.49 21.95
C ARG A 48 -10.02 22.75 22.14
N LYS A 49 -11.00 22.93 21.23
CA LYS A 49 -12.33 22.31 21.36
C LYS A 49 -12.49 20.98 20.60
N LEU A 50 -11.58 20.65 19.67
CA LEU A 50 -11.59 19.38 18.93
C LEU A 50 -10.61 18.32 19.47
N GLY A 51 -9.64 18.71 20.31
CA GLY A 51 -8.60 17.80 20.80
C GLY A 51 -8.91 17.06 22.11
N SER A 52 -10.07 17.31 22.74
CA SER A 52 -10.38 16.74 24.06
C SER A 52 -11.35 15.55 24.03
N SER A 53 -11.92 15.17 22.88
CA SER A 53 -12.96 14.14 22.81
C SER A 53 -12.47 12.77 22.34
N TYR A 54 -11.15 12.55 22.21
CA TYR A 54 -10.62 11.28 21.67
C TYR A 54 -9.45 10.66 22.46
N LEU A 55 -9.00 11.27 23.55
CA LEU A 55 -7.94 10.70 24.39
C LEU A 55 -8.23 10.95 25.88
N GLY A 56 -8.49 9.87 26.61
CA GLY A 56 -8.40 9.82 28.07
C GLY A 56 -9.66 9.29 28.75
N GLY A 57 -9.53 8.13 29.39
CA GLY A 57 -10.49 7.66 30.37
C GLY A 57 -10.25 6.21 30.76
N ASP A 58 -9.25 5.97 31.62
CA ASP A 58 -9.40 5.00 32.69
C ASP A 58 -9.21 5.75 34.02
N ASP A 59 -10.10 5.38 34.95
CA ASP A 59 -10.07 5.50 36.41
C ASP A 59 -10.76 6.68 37.11
N ASP A 60 -11.32 6.30 38.26
CA ASP A 60 -12.56 6.72 38.91
C ASP A 60 -12.60 8.12 39.58
N GLY A 61 -13.82 8.62 39.76
CA GLY A 61 -14.12 9.78 40.58
C GLY A 61 -15.60 10.17 40.56
N ASP A 62 -16.36 9.62 41.50
CA ASP A 62 -17.76 9.90 41.81
C ASP A 62 -17.99 11.40 42.09
N GLU A 63 -18.90 12.05 41.35
CA GLU A 63 -19.75 13.11 41.91
C GLU A 63 -20.99 13.34 41.04
N THR A 64 -22.14 13.10 41.67
CA THR A 64 -23.48 13.29 41.14
C THR A 64 -23.79 14.78 41.03
N THR A 65 -24.22 15.26 39.86
CA THR A 65 -25.06 16.46 39.80
C THR A 65 -26.06 16.38 38.65
N ASN A 66 -27.32 16.18 39.04
CA ASN A 66 -28.50 16.31 38.21
C ASN A 66 -28.57 17.72 37.60
N LYS A 67 -28.50 17.84 36.27
CA LYS A 67 -29.20 18.89 35.54
C LYS A 67 -29.87 18.31 34.29
N SER A 68 -31.19 18.31 34.39
CA SER A 68 -32.19 18.06 33.36
C SER A 68 -32.02 18.95 32.13
N GLY A 69 -32.19 18.35 30.96
CA GLY A 69 -32.95 18.88 29.83
C GLY A 69 -32.47 20.21 29.22
N GLU A 70 -31.67 20.10 28.16
CA GLU A 70 -31.79 20.97 26.98
C GLU A 70 -31.20 20.20 25.79
N GLU A 71 -32.08 19.69 24.92
CA GLU A 71 -31.70 19.16 23.61
C GLU A 71 -31.13 20.31 22.79
N VAL A 72 -29.81 20.43 22.75
CA VAL A 72 -29.15 21.23 21.73
C VAL A 72 -29.27 20.46 20.42
N GLN A 73 -30.36 20.74 19.70
CA GLN A 73 -30.53 20.40 18.29
C GLN A 73 -29.55 21.28 17.50
N GLY A 74 -28.26 20.95 17.62
CA GLY A 74 -27.20 21.54 16.83
C GLY A 74 -27.36 21.05 15.42
N ASP A 75 -27.99 21.86 14.57
CA ASP A 75 -28.00 21.67 13.13
C ASP A 75 -26.55 21.49 12.67
N VAL A 76 -26.19 20.25 12.28
CA VAL A 76 -24.84 19.94 11.81
C VAL A 76 -24.73 20.53 10.42
N ILE A 77 -24.35 21.81 10.34
CA ILE A 77 -24.06 22.47 9.07
C ILE A 77 -22.87 21.73 8.46
N LEU A 78 -23.16 20.89 7.47
CA LEU A 78 -22.19 20.22 6.63
C LEU A 78 -21.34 21.30 5.94
N LYS A 79 -20.12 21.51 6.43
CA LYS A 79 -19.15 22.38 5.75
C LYS A 79 -18.90 21.81 4.36
N SER A 80 -19.25 22.56 3.33
CA SER A 80 -18.95 22.19 1.94
C SER A 80 -17.44 22.11 1.75
N ILE A 81 -16.93 20.97 1.26
CA ILE A 81 -15.52 20.82 0.89
C ILE A 81 -15.34 21.51 -0.48
N PRO A 82 -14.40 22.47 -0.62
CA PRO A 82 -14.19 23.15 -1.90
C PRO A 82 -13.65 22.19 -2.96
N VAL A 83 -13.79 22.53 -4.25
CA VAL A 83 -13.25 21.76 -5.38
C VAL A 83 -11.85 22.28 -5.72
N CYS A 84 -10.89 21.39 -5.93
CA CYS A 84 -9.55 21.74 -6.36
C CYS A 84 -9.53 22.12 -7.86
N ASP A 85 -8.52 22.89 -8.26
CA ASP A 85 -8.16 23.08 -9.66
C ASP A 85 -7.82 21.73 -10.33
N ASP A 86 -8.31 21.51 -11.54
CA ASP A 86 -8.24 20.24 -12.29
C ASP A 86 -6.81 19.83 -12.66
N ARG A 87 -5.86 20.77 -12.66
CA ARG A 87 -4.42 20.50 -12.81
C ARG A 87 -3.85 19.56 -11.74
N HIS A 88 -4.55 19.38 -10.62
CA HIS A 88 -4.16 18.46 -9.55
C HIS A 88 -4.74 17.05 -9.71
N SER A 89 -5.42 16.75 -10.81
CA SER A 89 -5.99 15.41 -11.10
C SER A 89 -4.97 14.28 -11.01
N GLU A 90 -3.71 14.54 -11.39
CA GLU A 90 -2.60 13.58 -11.33
C GLU A 90 -1.81 13.64 -10.01
N LEU A 91 -2.19 14.51 -9.07
CA LEU A 91 -1.51 14.64 -7.78
C LEU A 91 -1.86 13.44 -6.90
N ILE A 92 -0.86 12.62 -6.57
CA ILE A 92 -1.01 11.54 -5.58
C ILE A 92 -0.47 12.04 -4.23
N PRO A 93 -1.34 12.24 -3.22
CA PRO A 93 -0.91 12.75 -1.92
C PRO A 93 0.19 11.90 -1.30
N CYS A 94 1.26 12.58 -0.90
CA CYS A 94 2.48 11.99 -0.34
C CYS A 94 3.31 11.11 -1.29
N LEU A 95 2.94 10.94 -2.56
CA LEU A 95 3.75 10.23 -3.56
C LEU A 95 4.07 11.14 -4.75
N ASP A 96 4.07 12.45 -4.51
CA ASP A 96 4.39 13.47 -5.49
C ASP A 96 5.91 13.63 -5.64
N ARG A 97 6.42 13.26 -6.82
CA ARG A 97 7.85 13.45 -7.16
C ARG A 97 8.25 14.92 -7.20
N ASN A 98 7.33 15.83 -7.56
CA ASN A 98 7.64 17.26 -7.59
C ASN A 98 7.95 17.79 -6.19
N LEU A 99 7.26 17.27 -5.17
CA LEU A 99 7.56 17.59 -3.78
C LEU A 99 9.01 17.26 -3.42
N ILE A 100 9.52 16.09 -3.84
CA ILE A 100 10.91 15.66 -3.58
C ILE A 100 11.90 16.68 -4.14
N TYR A 101 11.70 17.14 -5.39
CA TYR A 101 12.56 18.13 -6.02
C TYR A 101 12.48 19.51 -5.36
N GLN A 102 11.26 19.97 -5.06
CA GLN A 102 11.02 21.28 -4.44
C GLN A 102 11.59 21.37 -3.02
N THR A 103 11.50 20.28 -2.26
CA THR A 103 11.99 20.21 -0.88
C THR A 103 13.44 19.76 -0.78
N ARG A 104 14.07 19.39 -1.91
CA ARG A 104 15.46 18.90 -1.99
C ARG A 104 15.72 17.75 -1.01
N LEU A 105 14.75 16.85 -0.87
CA LEU A 105 14.90 15.67 -0.01
C LEU A 105 16.09 14.83 -0.52
N LYS A 106 16.99 14.50 0.41
CA LYS A 106 18.10 13.58 0.14
C LYS A 106 17.60 12.17 0.36
N LEU A 107 17.22 11.52 -0.73
CA LEU A 107 16.70 10.16 -0.73
C LEU A 107 17.73 9.21 -1.31
N ASP A 108 17.80 8.00 -0.75
CA ASP A 108 18.56 6.92 -1.33
C ASP A 108 17.75 6.26 -2.45
N LEU A 109 18.11 6.57 -3.69
CA LEU A 109 17.44 6.03 -4.87
C LEU A 109 17.68 4.52 -5.02
N SER A 110 18.80 4.00 -4.51
CA SER A 110 19.10 2.56 -4.56
C SER A 110 18.17 1.75 -3.67
N LEU A 111 17.66 2.37 -2.60
CA LEU A 111 16.70 1.78 -1.66
C LEU A 111 15.24 2.08 -2.01
N MET A 112 15.00 2.68 -3.17
CA MET A 112 13.65 3.02 -3.67
C MET A 112 12.90 4.02 -2.78
N GLU A 113 13.59 4.80 -1.94
CA GLU A 113 12.95 5.78 -1.03
C GLU A 113 12.10 6.81 -1.77
N HIS A 114 12.41 7.10 -3.04
CA HIS A 114 11.65 8.03 -3.88
C HIS A 114 10.26 7.51 -4.31
N TYR A 115 9.96 6.23 -4.09
CA TYR A 115 8.62 5.66 -4.24
C TYR A 115 7.89 5.50 -2.89
N GLU A 116 8.54 5.85 -1.78
CA GLU A 116 7.90 5.87 -0.46
C GLU A 116 7.13 7.16 -0.21
N ARG A 117 6.32 7.17 0.84
CA ARG A 117 5.46 8.29 1.19
C ARG A 117 6.28 9.45 1.76
N HIS A 118 6.28 10.58 1.06
CA HIS A 118 6.82 11.88 1.50
C HIS A 118 5.70 12.90 1.51
N CYS A 119 5.15 13.21 2.68
CA CYS A 119 4.00 14.10 2.79
C CYS A 119 4.42 15.58 2.90
N PRO A 120 3.69 16.51 2.26
CA PRO A 120 3.93 17.94 2.46
C PRO A 120 3.57 18.37 3.89
N VAL A 121 4.20 19.47 4.33
CA VAL A 121 3.85 20.18 5.56
C VAL A 121 2.38 20.61 5.53
N PRO A 122 1.68 20.74 6.69
CA PRO A 122 0.25 21.01 6.74
C PRO A 122 -0.22 22.19 5.88
N GLU A 123 0.57 23.25 5.78
CA GLU A 123 0.27 24.48 5.04
C GLU A 123 0.23 24.27 3.52
N ARG A 124 0.88 23.19 3.05
CA ARG A 124 0.96 22.80 1.63
C ARG A 124 0.01 21.64 1.28
N ARG A 125 -0.83 21.21 2.23
CA ARG A 125 -1.83 20.15 2.00
C ARG A 125 -3.09 20.76 1.39
N PHE A 126 -3.60 20.11 0.35
CA PHE A 126 -4.87 20.46 -0.25
C PHE A 126 -6.02 19.90 0.59
N ASN A 127 -6.96 20.75 0.99
CA ASN A 127 -8.20 20.38 1.66
C ASN A 127 -9.40 20.65 0.73
N CYS A 128 -9.37 20.02 -0.45
CA CYS A 128 -10.39 20.17 -1.49
C CYS A 128 -10.65 18.83 -2.21
N LEU A 129 -11.78 18.72 -2.90
CA LEU A 129 -12.14 17.58 -3.73
C LEU A 129 -11.53 17.72 -5.11
N ILE A 130 -10.77 16.72 -5.55
CA ILE A 130 -10.21 16.66 -6.91
C ILE A 130 -11.36 16.29 -7.86
N PRO A 131 -11.69 17.12 -8.88
CA PRO A 131 -12.74 16.78 -9.83
C PRO A 131 -12.32 15.59 -10.71
N PRO A 132 -13.27 14.76 -11.16
CA PRO A 132 -12.96 13.71 -12.12
C PRO A 132 -12.47 14.29 -13.45
N PRO A 133 -11.61 13.59 -14.21
CA PRO A 133 -11.16 14.04 -15.52
C PRO A 133 -12.32 14.28 -16.49
N PRO A 134 -12.17 15.21 -17.46
CA PRO A 134 -13.19 15.45 -18.47
C PRO A 134 -13.58 14.17 -19.23
N GLY A 135 -14.88 13.86 -19.26
CA GLY A 135 -15.40 12.67 -19.93
C GLY A 135 -15.30 11.37 -19.13
N TYR A 136 -14.86 11.42 -17.85
CA TYR A 136 -14.87 10.27 -16.96
C TYR A 136 -16.27 9.63 -16.92
N LYS A 137 -16.31 8.30 -17.06
CA LYS A 137 -17.53 7.49 -17.05
C LYS A 137 -17.64 6.74 -15.72
N VAL A 138 -18.87 6.45 -15.31
CA VAL A 138 -19.11 5.53 -14.19
C VAL A 138 -18.42 4.19 -14.49
N PRO A 139 -17.57 3.67 -13.57
CA PRO A 139 -16.86 2.41 -13.79
C PRO A 139 -17.81 1.27 -14.14
N ILE A 140 -17.33 0.36 -15.00
CA ILE A 140 -18.06 -0.88 -15.32
C ILE A 140 -18.19 -1.66 -14.01
N LYS A 141 -19.36 -2.26 -13.76
CA LYS A 141 -19.60 -3.04 -12.54
C LYS A 141 -19.03 -4.45 -12.65
N TRP A 142 -18.60 -4.99 -11.51
CA TRP A 142 -18.27 -6.41 -11.38
C TRP A 142 -19.47 -7.28 -11.78
N PRO A 143 -19.28 -8.43 -12.46
CA PRO A 143 -18.01 -9.08 -12.83
C PRO A 143 -17.40 -8.62 -14.16
N LYS A 144 -18.12 -7.82 -14.97
CA LYS A 144 -17.63 -7.38 -16.28
C LYS A 144 -16.37 -6.52 -16.17
N SER A 145 -16.28 -5.74 -15.10
CA SER A 145 -15.12 -4.90 -14.77
C SER A 145 -13.82 -5.69 -14.65
N ARG A 146 -13.88 -7.02 -14.40
CA ARG A 146 -12.69 -7.87 -14.43
C ARG A 146 -11.97 -7.77 -15.79
N ASP A 147 -12.73 -7.79 -16.88
CA ASP A 147 -12.17 -8.00 -18.22
C ASP A 147 -12.23 -6.74 -19.10
N GLU A 148 -12.93 -5.69 -18.67
CA GLU A 148 -13.03 -4.45 -19.42
C GLU A 148 -13.18 -3.21 -18.53
N VAL A 149 -12.56 -2.10 -18.95
CA VAL A 149 -12.74 -0.77 -18.38
C VAL A 149 -12.93 0.27 -19.48
N TRP A 150 -13.42 1.46 -19.11
CA TRP A 150 -13.50 2.59 -20.03
C TRP A 150 -12.12 3.16 -20.31
N LYS A 151 -11.79 3.35 -21.59
CA LYS A 151 -10.53 3.98 -21.99
C LYS A 151 -10.41 5.41 -21.44
N VAL A 152 -11.50 6.17 -21.45
CA VAL A 152 -11.53 7.58 -20.99
C VAL A 152 -11.24 7.73 -19.49
N ASN A 153 -11.42 6.68 -18.69
CA ASN A 153 -11.09 6.69 -17.27
C ASN A 153 -9.59 6.48 -17.01
N ILE A 154 -8.82 6.14 -18.04
CA ILE A 154 -7.38 5.89 -17.96
C ILE A 154 -6.65 6.98 -18.76
N PRO A 155 -6.09 8.02 -18.11
CA PRO A 155 -5.50 9.16 -18.81
C PRO A 155 -4.23 8.81 -19.62
N HIS A 156 -3.48 7.79 -19.20
CA HIS A 156 -2.22 7.37 -19.84
C HIS A 156 -2.27 5.91 -20.30
N THR A 157 -2.46 5.68 -21.60
CA THR A 157 -2.58 4.31 -22.14
C THR A 157 -1.27 3.75 -22.71
N HIS A 158 -0.11 4.37 -22.45
CA HIS A 158 1.18 3.97 -23.03
C HIS A 158 1.57 2.51 -22.70
N LEU A 159 1.19 2.02 -21.53
CA LEU A 159 1.42 0.63 -21.13
C LEU A 159 0.72 -0.37 -22.08
N ALA A 160 -0.39 0.02 -22.70
CA ALA A 160 -1.12 -0.81 -23.66
C ALA A 160 -0.31 -1.07 -24.94
N SER A 161 0.47 -0.08 -25.40
CA SER A 161 1.37 -0.26 -26.54
C SER A 161 2.61 -1.08 -26.17
N GLU A 162 3.24 -0.77 -25.03
CA GLU A 162 4.50 -1.42 -24.61
C GLU A 162 4.37 -2.90 -24.23
N LYS A 163 3.19 -3.35 -23.77
CA LYS A 163 2.95 -4.73 -23.28
C LYS A 163 1.92 -5.48 -24.14
N SER A 164 1.73 -5.04 -25.37
CA SER A 164 0.78 -5.64 -26.32
C SER A 164 1.13 -7.10 -26.66
N ASP A 165 2.43 -7.44 -26.67
CA ASP A 165 2.98 -8.78 -26.93
C ASP A 165 2.64 -9.80 -25.83
N GLN A 166 2.40 -9.35 -24.61
CA GLN A 166 2.17 -10.22 -23.46
C GLN A 166 0.67 -10.46 -23.16
N ASN A 167 -0.23 -9.98 -24.02
CA ASN A 167 -1.68 -10.03 -23.82
C ASN A 167 -2.10 -9.43 -22.47
N TRP A 168 -1.45 -8.36 -22.01
CA TRP A 168 -1.84 -7.71 -20.76
C TRP A 168 -3.14 -6.93 -20.92
N MET A 169 -3.27 -6.21 -22.03
CA MET A 169 -4.45 -5.44 -22.37
C MET A 169 -4.57 -5.17 -23.88
N VAL A 170 -5.78 -4.95 -24.36
CA VAL A 170 -6.10 -4.64 -25.75
C VAL A 170 -7.06 -3.45 -25.79
N VAL A 171 -6.68 -2.37 -26.47
CA VAL A 171 -7.57 -1.22 -26.68
C VAL A 171 -8.60 -1.58 -27.76
N LYS A 172 -9.89 -1.54 -27.42
CA LYS A 172 -11.02 -1.84 -28.31
C LYS A 172 -12.00 -0.66 -28.31
N GLY A 173 -11.81 0.27 -29.25
CA GLY A 173 -12.66 1.45 -29.35
C GLY A 173 -12.58 2.32 -28.09
N ASP A 174 -13.70 2.46 -27.39
CA ASP A 174 -13.82 3.25 -26.15
C ASP A 174 -13.55 2.45 -24.87
N LYS A 175 -13.19 1.17 -24.99
CA LYS A 175 -12.85 0.28 -23.89
C LYS A 175 -11.43 -0.26 -23.98
N ILE A 176 -10.90 -0.69 -22.85
CA ILE A 176 -9.67 -1.47 -22.72
C ILE A 176 -10.07 -2.83 -22.19
N SER A 177 -9.65 -3.90 -22.87
CA SER A 177 -9.95 -5.28 -22.52
C SER A 177 -8.72 -5.97 -21.91
N PHE A 178 -8.90 -6.77 -20.87
CA PHE A 178 -7.86 -7.51 -20.17
C PHE A 178 -8.09 -9.01 -20.37
N PRO A 179 -7.37 -9.68 -21.28
CA PRO A 179 -7.59 -11.11 -21.56
C PRO A 179 -6.98 -12.03 -20.48
N GLY A 180 -6.46 -11.47 -19.38
CA GLY A 180 -5.87 -12.21 -18.28
C GLY A 180 -4.43 -12.64 -18.48
N GLY A 181 -3.74 -12.12 -19.51
CA GLY A 181 -2.32 -12.40 -19.75
C GLY A 181 -1.40 -11.73 -18.74
N GLY A 182 -0.18 -12.26 -18.64
CA GLY A 182 0.90 -11.80 -17.78
C GLY A 182 2.24 -12.32 -18.28
N THR A 183 3.36 -11.78 -17.78
CA THR A 183 4.69 -12.19 -18.26
C THR A 183 5.00 -13.67 -18.02
N HIS A 184 4.51 -14.28 -16.95
CA HIS A 184 4.66 -15.73 -16.71
C HIS A 184 3.35 -16.51 -16.89
N PHE A 185 2.28 -15.87 -17.35
CA PHE A 185 0.99 -16.52 -17.60
C PHE A 185 0.35 -16.02 -18.89
N HIS A 186 1.10 -16.16 -19.99
CA HIS A 186 0.70 -15.75 -21.34
C HIS A 186 -0.63 -16.37 -21.81
N TYR A 187 -0.97 -17.55 -21.30
CA TYR A 187 -2.16 -18.32 -21.69
C TYR A 187 -3.40 -18.09 -20.79
N GLY A 188 -3.30 -17.17 -19.82
CA GLY A 188 -4.38 -16.79 -18.90
C GLY A 188 -4.03 -17.00 -17.42
N ALA A 189 -4.44 -16.04 -16.59
CA ALA A 189 -4.28 -16.07 -15.13
C ALA A 189 -5.05 -17.22 -14.48
N ASP A 190 -6.20 -17.61 -15.03
CA ASP A 190 -7.01 -18.75 -14.60
C ASP A 190 -6.20 -20.07 -14.62
N LYS A 191 -5.51 -20.35 -15.73
CA LYS A 191 -4.69 -21.57 -15.87
C LYS A 191 -3.50 -21.56 -14.94
N TYR A 192 -2.89 -20.39 -14.75
CA TYR A 192 -1.78 -20.23 -13.83
C TYR A 192 -2.21 -20.43 -12.37
N ILE A 193 -3.34 -19.85 -11.95
CA ILE A 193 -3.92 -20.05 -10.62
C ILE A 193 -4.26 -21.53 -10.39
N ALA A 194 -4.88 -22.18 -11.38
CA ALA A 194 -5.17 -23.62 -11.33
C ALA A 194 -3.88 -24.47 -11.24
N SER A 195 -2.81 -24.06 -11.91
CA SER A 195 -1.50 -24.72 -11.83
C SER A 195 -0.87 -24.59 -10.44
N ILE A 196 -0.94 -23.42 -9.80
CA ILE A 196 -0.48 -23.23 -8.41
C ILE A 196 -1.28 -24.13 -7.46
N ALA A 197 -2.61 -24.16 -7.59
CA ALA A 197 -3.46 -25.02 -6.78
C ALA A 197 -3.11 -26.51 -6.97
N ASN A 198 -2.86 -26.93 -8.20
CA ASN A 198 -2.41 -28.28 -8.51
C ASN A 198 -1.04 -28.61 -7.89
N MET A 199 -0.08 -27.68 -7.95
CA MET A 199 1.25 -27.84 -7.34
C MET A 199 1.16 -28.04 -5.83
N LEU A 200 0.20 -27.40 -5.17
CA LEU A 200 -0.08 -27.54 -3.73
C LEU A 200 -1.00 -28.72 -3.40
N ASN A 201 -1.39 -29.53 -4.39
CA ASN A 201 -2.34 -30.63 -4.25
C ASN A 201 -3.69 -30.21 -3.65
N PHE A 202 -4.16 -28.99 -3.95
CA PHE A 202 -5.48 -28.55 -3.54
C PHE A 202 -6.56 -29.14 -4.45
N SER A 203 -7.68 -29.54 -3.82
CA SER A 203 -8.80 -30.19 -4.48
C SER A 203 -9.37 -29.34 -5.63
N ASN A 204 -9.75 -30.01 -6.72
CA ASN A 204 -10.38 -29.42 -7.91
C ASN A 204 -9.59 -28.26 -8.55
N ASN A 205 -8.27 -28.20 -8.33
CA ASN A 205 -7.42 -27.07 -8.76
C ASN A 205 -7.95 -25.70 -8.29
N ASN A 206 -8.66 -25.66 -7.15
CA ASN A 206 -9.16 -24.43 -6.56
C ASN A 206 -8.19 -23.92 -5.49
N LEU A 207 -7.59 -22.76 -5.75
CA LEU A 207 -6.60 -22.16 -4.84
C LEU A 207 -7.21 -21.77 -3.47
N ASN A 208 -8.53 -21.56 -3.39
CA ASN A 208 -9.22 -21.16 -2.15
C ASN A 208 -9.14 -22.21 -1.05
N ASN A 209 -8.91 -23.48 -1.43
CA ASN A 209 -8.65 -24.59 -0.51
C ASN A 209 -9.70 -24.68 0.62
N GLU A 210 -10.98 -24.82 0.24
CA GLU A 210 -12.12 -24.88 1.17
C GLU A 210 -12.19 -23.66 2.12
N GLY A 211 -11.85 -22.47 1.63
CA GLY A 211 -11.87 -21.22 2.40
C GLY A 211 -10.64 -21.01 3.30
N ARG A 212 -9.65 -21.90 3.29
CA ARG A 212 -8.43 -21.75 4.09
C ARG A 212 -7.54 -20.63 3.57
N LEU A 213 -7.44 -20.47 2.24
CA LEU A 213 -6.68 -19.39 1.60
C LEU A 213 -7.65 -18.30 1.16
N ARG A 214 -7.57 -17.12 1.78
CA ARG A 214 -8.53 -16.03 1.60
C ARG A 214 -7.87 -14.71 1.21
N THR A 215 -6.71 -14.41 1.79
CA THR A 215 -5.99 -13.15 1.59
C THR A 215 -4.63 -13.40 0.94
N VAL A 216 -4.37 -12.64 -0.12
CA VAL A 216 -3.15 -12.72 -0.91
C VAL A 216 -2.45 -11.37 -0.97
N LEU A 217 -1.14 -11.34 -0.83
CA LEU A 217 -0.32 -10.18 -1.17
C LEU A 217 0.28 -10.39 -2.57
N ASP A 218 -0.10 -9.56 -3.54
CA ASP A 218 0.36 -9.68 -4.93
C ASP A 218 1.36 -8.57 -5.24
N VAL A 219 2.65 -8.91 -5.18
CA VAL A 219 3.75 -7.95 -5.30
C VAL A 219 4.19 -7.83 -6.76
N GLY A 220 4.26 -6.61 -7.27
CA GLY A 220 4.56 -6.37 -8.68
C GLY A 220 3.42 -6.79 -9.59
N CYS A 221 2.19 -6.45 -9.21
CA CYS A 221 0.95 -6.97 -9.79
C CYS A 221 0.71 -6.60 -11.27
N GLY A 222 1.46 -5.65 -11.83
CA GLY A 222 1.21 -5.11 -13.16
C GLY A 222 -0.19 -4.51 -13.24
N VAL A 223 -1.04 -5.05 -14.12
CA VAL A 223 -2.46 -4.66 -14.23
C VAL A 223 -3.41 -5.42 -13.28
N ALA A 224 -2.87 -6.18 -12.32
CA ALA A 224 -3.61 -6.97 -11.32
C ALA A 224 -4.48 -8.10 -11.90
N SER A 225 -4.10 -8.68 -13.05
CA SER A 225 -4.82 -9.83 -13.63
C SER A 225 -4.88 -11.03 -12.68
N PHE A 226 -3.80 -11.33 -11.96
CA PHE A 226 -3.79 -12.40 -10.96
C PHE A 226 -4.84 -12.14 -9.86
N GLY A 227 -4.79 -10.96 -9.23
CA GLY A 227 -5.76 -10.56 -8.22
C GLY A 227 -7.22 -10.53 -8.71
N GLY A 228 -7.46 -10.06 -9.94
CA GLY A 228 -8.80 -10.01 -10.53
C GLY A 228 -9.43 -11.39 -10.75
N TYR A 229 -8.65 -12.39 -11.13
CA TYR A 229 -9.17 -13.75 -11.33
C TYR A 229 -9.44 -14.47 -10.00
N LEU A 230 -8.66 -14.16 -8.96
CA LEU A 230 -8.82 -14.72 -7.61
C LEU A 230 -10.17 -14.36 -6.96
N LEU A 231 -10.76 -13.20 -7.29
CA LEU A 231 -12.05 -12.77 -6.75
C LEU A 231 -13.18 -13.77 -7.02
N SER A 232 -13.14 -14.46 -8.17
CA SER A 232 -14.13 -15.49 -8.52
C SER A 232 -14.01 -16.77 -7.69
N SER A 233 -12.89 -16.95 -6.98
CA SER A 233 -12.63 -18.06 -6.06
C SER A 233 -12.71 -17.61 -4.60
N ASP A 234 -13.44 -16.52 -4.29
CA ASP A 234 -13.53 -15.95 -2.93
C ASP A 234 -12.16 -15.62 -2.30
N ILE A 235 -11.17 -15.29 -3.12
CA ILE A 235 -9.84 -14.84 -2.66
C ILE A 235 -9.70 -13.35 -2.98
N ILE A 236 -9.27 -12.56 -1.99
CA ILE A 236 -8.94 -11.15 -2.19
C ILE A 236 -7.43 -11.04 -2.20
N ALA A 237 -6.90 -10.55 -3.33
CA ALA A 237 -5.53 -10.11 -3.42
C ALA A 237 -5.45 -8.61 -3.14
N MET A 238 -4.45 -8.22 -2.36
CA MET A 238 -4.00 -6.86 -2.24
C MET A 238 -2.81 -6.67 -3.17
N SER A 239 -3.05 -5.99 -4.28
CA SER A 239 -2.06 -5.79 -5.33
C SER A 239 -1.19 -4.55 -5.06
N LEU A 240 0.12 -4.73 -5.14
CA LEU A 240 1.13 -3.72 -4.82
C LEU A 240 1.99 -3.42 -6.05
N ALA A 241 2.07 -2.15 -6.43
CA ALA A 241 2.98 -1.66 -7.46
C ALA A 241 3.48 -0.23 -7.17
N PRO A 242 4.69 0.13 -7.61
CA PRO A 242 5.20 1.50 -7.51
C PRO A 242 4.45 2.47 -8.44
N ASN A 243 4.52 3.76 -8.13
CA ASN A 243 4.19 4.83 -9.08
C ASN A 243 5.36 5.06 -10.07
N ASP A 244 5.69 4.05 -10.88
CA ASP A 244 6.82 4.07 -11.80
C ASP A 244 6.50 4.73 -13.14
N VAL A 245 7.41 4.58 -14.11
CA VAL A 245 7.26 5.11 -15.47
C VAL A 245 6.00 4.64 -16.20
N HIS A 246 5.38 3.56 -15.73
CA HIS A 246 4.16 3.02 -16.33
C HIS A 246 2.87 3.62 -15.75
N GLN A 247 2.97 4.50 -14.73
CA GLN A 247 1.98 5.42 -14.11
C GLN A 247 0.59 4.85 -13.72
N ASN A 248 -0.07 4.07 -14.58
CA ASN A 248 -1.46 3.65 -14.43
C ASN A 248 -1.66 2.20 -13.98
N GLN A 249 -0.59 1.49 -13.56
CA GLN A 249 -0.69 0.09 -13.12
C GLN A 249 -1.80 -0.11 -12.06
N ILE A 250 -1.80 0.71 -11.01
CA ILE A 250 -2.81 0.67 -9.95
C ILE A 250 -4.16 1.22 -10.44
N GLN A 251 -4.18 2.26 -11.27
CA GLN A 251 -5.43 2.81 -11.81
C GLN A 251 -6.21 1.74 -12.61
N PHE A 252 -5.52 0.92 -13.41
CA PHE A 252 -6.15 -0.20 -14.11
C PHE A 252 -6.81 -1.18 -13.13
N ALA A 253 -6.15 -1.53 -12.03
CA ALA A 253 -6.71 -2.41 -11.02
C ALA A 253 -7.96 -1.80 -10.36
N LEU A 254 -7.89 -0.52 -9.98
CA LEU A 254 -8.99 0.18 -9.31
C LEU A 254 -10.22 0.35 -10.21
N GLU A 255 -10.05 0.71 -11.49
CA GLU A 255 -11.16 0.81 -12.46
C GLU A 255 -11.84 -0.56 -12.73
N ARG A 256 -11.12 -1.66 -12.49
CA ARG A 256 -11.64 -3.03 -12.55
C ARG A 256 -12.32 -3.48 -11.25
N GLY A 257 -12.21 -2.70 -10.17
CA GLY A 257 -12.71 -3.04 -8.83
C GLY A 257 -11.81 -4.00 -8.05
N ILE A 258 -10.52 -4.07 -8.41
CA ILE A 258 -9.54 -4.98 -7.79
C ILE A 258 -8.77 -4.20 -6.70
N PRO A 259 -8.69 -4.71 -5.45
CA PRO A 259 -7.96 -4.04 -4.39
C PRO A 259 -6.47 -3.89 -4.72
N ALA A 260 -6.02 -2.64 -4.79
CA ALA A 260 -4.64 -2.34 -5.14
C ALA A 260 -4.22 -1.00 -4.50
N TYR A 261 -2.93 -0.84 -4.25
CA TYR A 261 -2.39 0.42 -3.74
C TYR A 261 -0.97 0.67 -4.24
N LEU A 262 -0.59 1.94 -4.23
CA LEU A 262 0.76 2.37 -4.57
C LEU A 262 1.70 2.14 -3.40
N GLY A 263 2.80 1.43 -3.66
CA GLY A 263 3.84 1.20 -2.66
C GLY A 263 4.99 0.37 -3.19
N VAL A 264 6.02 0.24 -2.36
CA VAL A 264 7.24 -0.51 -2.65
C VAL A 264 7.73 -1.27 -1.43
N LEU A 265 8.46 -2.36 -1.66
CA LEU A 265 9.33 -2.96 -0.66
C LEU A 265 10.65 -2.17 -0.62
N GLY A 266 10.61 -1.01 0.05
CA GLY A 266 11.73 -0.08 0.20
C GLY A 266 12.45 -0.21 1.54
N THR A 267 12.35 0.80 2.37
CA THR A 267 12.93 0.89 3.72
C THR A 267 11.91 0.74 4.84
N LYS A 268 10.63 1.03 4.59
CA LYS A 268 9.55 0.98 5.58
C LYS A 268 8.72 -0.29 5.50
N ARG A 269 8.25 -0.80 6.65
CA ARG A 269 7.29 -1.91 6.71
C ARG A 269 6.07 -1.59 5.85
N LEU A 270 5.53 -2.60 5.17
CA LEU A 270 4.25 -2.49 4.48
C LEU A 270 3.14 -2.26 5.51
N PRO A 271 2.06 -1.54 5.15
CA PRO A 271 1.03 -1.05 6.08
C PRO A 271 0.03 -2.15 6.51
N TYR A 272 0.53 -3.35 6.79
CA TYR A 272 -0.25 -4.50 7.24
C TYR A 272 0.34 -5.06 8.53
N PRO A 273 -0.51 -5.35 9.54
CA PRO A 273 -0.10 -6.08 10.72
C PRO A 273 0.60 -7.40 10.33
N SER A 274 1.40 -7.93 11.23
CA SER A 274 2.06 -9.21 10.98
C SER A 274 1.02 -10.31 10.73
N ARG A 275 1.36 -11.27 9.86
CA ARG A 275 0.53 -12.47 9.60
C ARG A 275 -0.86 -12.12 9.02
N SER A 276 -0.89 -11.17 8.11
CA SER A 276 -2.11 -10.72 7.42
C SER A 276 -2.50 -11.60 6.23
N PHE A 277 -1.53 -12.30 5.62
CA PHE A 277 -1.71 -13.00 4.35
C PHE A 277 -1.45 -14.51 4.46
N GLU A 278 -2.28 -15.32 3.79
CA GLU A 278 -2.02 -16.76 3.64
C GLU A 278 -1.08 -17.07 2.48
N LEU A 279 -1.04 -16.22 1.45
CA LEU A 279 -0.15 -16.38 0.31
C LEU A 279 0.42 -15.04 -0.13
N ALA A 280 1.71 -15.04 -0.43
CA ALA A 280 2.39 -13.99 -1.16
C ALA A 280 2.67 -14.49 -2.58
N HIS A 281 2.48 -13.62 -3.55
CA HIS A 281 2.71 -13.89 -4.95
C HIS A 281 3.68 -12.84 -5.52
N CYS A 282 4.69 -13.32 -6.25
CA CYS A 282 5.49 -12.48 -7.12
C CYS A 282 5.71 -13.22 -8.45
N SER A 283 5.30 -12.58 -9.54
CA SER A 283 5.60 -13.03 -10.90
C SER A 283 6.41 -11.96 -11.61
N ARG A 284 7.71 -12.18 -11.78
CA ARG A 284 8.65 -11.19 -12.34
C ARG A 284 8.59 -9.81 -11.67
N CYS A 285 8.46 -9.77 -10.34
CA CYS A 285 8.34 -8.50 -9.61
C CYS A 285 9.62 -7.66 -9.61
N ARG A 286 10.76 -8.18 -10.12
CA ARG A 286 12.07 -7.50 -10.20
C ARG A 286 12.56 -6.98 -8.85
N ILE A 287 12.28 -7.73 -7.80
CA ILE A 287 12.76 -7.45 -6.45
C ILE A 287 14.03 -8.26 -6.24
N ASP A 288 15.12 -7.58 -5.92
CA ASP A 288 16.29 -8.24 -5.35
C ASP A 288 15.96 -8.64 -3.91
N TRP A 289 15.64 -9.91 -3.70
CA TRP A 289 15.29 -10.48 -2.42
C TRP A 289 16.49 -10.74 -1.50
N LEU A 290 17.72 -10.71 -2.04
CA LEU A 290 18.96 -10.96 -1.29
C LEU A 290 19.57 -9.67 -0.74
N GLN A 291 19.19 -8.52 -1.29
CA GLN A 291 19.67 -7.22 -0.83
C GLN A 291 19.51 -7.06 0.70
N ARG A 292 20.46 -6.31 1.29
CA ARG A 292 20.40 -5.89 2.70
C ARG A 292 20.12 -7.06 3.65
N ASP A 293 20.90 -8.14 3.53
CA ASP A 293 20.75 -9.36 4.34
C ASP A 293 19.36 -10.03 4.24
N GLY A 294 18.71 -9.92 3.08
CA GLY A 294 17.39 -10.50 2.85
C GLY A 294 16.23 -9.74 3.50
N ILE A 295 16.42 -8.46 3.85
CA ILE A 295 15.43 -7.66 4.61
C ILE A 295 14.04 -7.61 3.96
N LEU A 296 13.98 -7.60 2.62
CA LEU A 296 12.69 -7.57 1.90
C LEU A 296 11.94 -8.90 1.99
N LEU A 297 12.67 -10.01 1.95
CA LEU A 297 12.10 -11.34 2.16
C LEU A 297 11.66 -11.53 3.62
N LEU A 298 12.34 -10.88 4.56
CA LEU A 298 11.97 -10.88 5.98
C LEU A 298 10.73 -10.02 6.25
N GLU A 299 10.51 -8.93 5.51
CA GLU A 299 9.23 -8.22 5.55
C GLU A 299 8.10 -9.10 5.00
N LEU A 300 8.35 -9.87 3.94
CA LEU A 300 7.39 -10.85 3.45
C LEU A 300 7.09 -11.94 4.50
N ASP A 301 8.12 -12.42 5.19
CA ASP A 301 7.98 -13.35 6.32
C ASP A 301 7.10 -12.79 7.42
N ARG A 302 7.32 -11.54 7.85
CA ARG A 302 6.50 -10.87 8.87
C ARG A 302 5.01 -10.88 8.49
N LEU A 303 4.72 -10.66 7.22
CA LEU A 303 3.36 -10.54 6.67
C LEU A 303 2.66 -11.88 6.47
N LEU A 304 3.40 -12.96 6.23
CA LEU A 304 2.84 -14.30 6.04
C LEU A 304 2.42 -14.94 7.37
N ARG A 305 1.25 -15.56 7.35
CA ARG A 305 0.73 -16.40 8.45
C ARG A 305 1.61 -17.65 8.64
N PRO A 306 1.56 -18.28 9.83
CA PRO A 306 2.11 -19.63 10.01
C PRO A 306 1.56 -20.59 8.95
N GLY A 307 2.43 -21.34 8.27
CA GLY A 307 2.04 -22.19 7.14
C GLY A 307 1.68 -21.44 5.85
N GLY A 308 1.87 -20.12 5.81
CA GLY A 308 1.63 -19.31 4.61
C GLY A 308 2.62 -19.64 3.48
N TYR A 309 2.18 -19.41 2.25
CA TYR A 309 2.94 -19.74 1.05
C TYR A 309 3.57 -18.50 0.40
N PHE A 310 4.74 -18.68 -0.20
CA PHE A 310 5.29 -17.71 -1.15
C PHE A 310 5.44 -18.36 -2.52
N ALA A 311 4.59 -17.96 -3.46
CA ALA A 311 4.64 -18.38 -4.85
C ALA A 311 5.49 -17.39 -5.66
N TYR A 312 6.64 -17.87 -6.14
CA TYR A 312 7.61 -17.08 -6.88
C TYR A 312 7.81 -17.66 -8.29
N SER A 313 7.47 -16.86 -9.29
CA SER A 313 7.65 -17.19 -10.71
C SER A 313 8.60 -16.18 -11.34
N SER A 314 9.85 -16.58 -11.58
CA SER A 314 10.92 -15.70 -12.08
C SER A 314 12.07 -16.53 -12.66
N PRO A 315 12.91 -15.99 -13.56
CA PRO A 315 14.05 -16.71 -14.14
C PRO A 315 14.94 -17.40 -13.11
N GLU A 316 15.19 -16.77 -11.98
CA GLU A 316 15.99 -17.32 -10.88
C GLU A 316 15.41 -18.62 -10.29
N ALA A 317 14.16 -18.98 -10.59
CA ALA A 317 13.56 -20.24 -10.16
C ALA A 317 13.81 -21.41 -11.15
N TYR A 318 14.11 -21.15 -12.42
CA TYR A 318 14.08 -22.17 -13.48
C TYR A 318 15.17 -22.07 -14.55
N ALA A 319 15.70 -20.88 -14.79
CA ALA A 319 16.79 -20.66 -15.75
C ALA A 319 18.07 -21.37 -15.27
N GLN A 320 18.97 -21.62 -16.23
CA GLN A 320 20.16 -22.46 -16.03
C GLN A 320 21.46 -21.70 -16.31
N ASP A 321 21.39 -20.38 -16.56
CA ASP A 321 22.59 -19.56 -16.63
C ASP A 321 23.21 -19.36 -15.25
N GLU A 322 24.49 -18.96 -15.26
CA GLU A 322 25.32 -18.91 -14.07
C GLU A 322 24.80 -17.93 -13.01
N GLU A 323 24.26 -16.79 -13.45
CA GLU A 323 23.75 -15.74 -12.57
C GLU A 323 22.46 -16.19 -11.88
N ASP A 324 21.48 -16.68 -12.65
CA ASP A 324 20.21 -17.16 -12.09
C ASP A 324 20.43 -18.35 -11.15
N LEU A 325 21.37 -19.26 -11.46
CA LEU A 325 21.74 -20.36 -10.57
C LEU A 325 22.45 -19.89 -9.29
N ARG A 326 23.25 -18.81 -9.35
CA ARG A 326 23.85 -18.22 -8.16
C ARG A 326 22.78 -17.63 -7.25
N ILE A 327 21.89 -16.81 -7.81
CA ILE A 327 20.79 -16.18 -7.06
C ILE A 327 19.88 -17.26 -6.45
N TRP A 328 19.54 -18.31 -7.21
CA TRP A 328 18.78 -19.45 -6.71
C TRP A 328 19.41 -20.10 -5.47
N LYS A 329 20.72 -20.37 -5.51
CA LYS A 329 21.45 -21.01 -4.40
C LYS A 329 21.45 -20.12 -3.15
N GLU A 330 21.72 -18.84 -3.33
CA GLU A 330 21.74 -17.87 -2.22
C GLU A 330 20.34 -17.68 -1.62
N MET A 331 19.31 -17.55 -2.46
CA MET A 331 17.91 -17.47 -2.03
C MET A 331 17.49 -18.72 -1.28
N SER A 332 17.80 -19.91 -1.82
CA SER A 332 17.49 -21.19 -1.20
C SER A 332 18.16 -21.33 0.17
N ALA A 333 19.44 -20.94 0.28
CA ALA A 333 20.15 -20.96 1.54
C ALA A 333 19.57 -19.96 2.56
N LEU A 334 19.12 -18.79 2.12
CA LEU A 334 18.47 -17.79 2.99
C LEU A 334 17.13 -18.32 3.52
N VAL A 335 16.24 -18.79 2.65
CA VAL A 335 14.92 -19.30 3.08
C VAL A 335 15.03 -20.54 3.97
N GLU A 336 16.02 -21.39 3.73
CA GLU A 336 16.33 -22.54 4.60
C GLU A 336 16.76 -22.08 6.00
N ARG A 337 17.64 -21.07 6.10
CA ARG A 337 17.99 -20.45 7.39
C ARG A 337 16.82 -19.71 8.05
N MET A 338 15.79 -19.35 7.27
CA MET A 338 14.51 -18.83 7.75
C MET A 338 13.50 -19.94 8.12
N CYS A 339 13.90 -21.21 8.09
CA CYS A 339 13.08 -22.39 8.35
C CYS A 339 11.95 -22.65 7.33
N TRP A 340 11.98 -21.98 6.18
CA TRP A 340 11.01 -22.23 5.13
C TRP A 340 11.37 -23.51 4.38
N LYS A 341 10.37 -24.20 3.86
CA LYS A 341 10.54 -25.42 3.07
C LYS A 341 9.96 -25.22 1.67
N ILE A 342 10.47 -25.96 0.69
CA ILE A 342 9.84 -26.02 -0.64
C ILE A 342 8.57 -26.86 -0.51
N ALA A 343 7.41 -26.24 -0.73
CA ALA A 343 6.13 -26.95 -0.83
C ALA A 343 5.99 -27.61 -2.21
N ALA A 344 6.38 -26.90 -3.26
CA ALA A 344 6.42 -27.42 -4.62
C ALA A 344 7.39 -26.60 -5.50
N LYS A 345 7.98 -27.24 -6.51
CA LYS A 345 8.73 -26.57 -7.57
C LYS A 345 8.41 -27.26 -8.89
N ARG A 346 7.91 -26.50 -9.87
CA ARG A 346 7.53 -27.05 -11.19
C ARG A 346 7.63 -25.95 -12.24
N ASN A 347 8.24 -26.29 -13.38
CA ASN A 347 8.45 -25.38 -14.51
C ASN A 347 9.11 -24.07 -14.04
N GLN A 348 8.44 -22.94 -14.24
CA GLN A 348 8.92 -21.60 -13.92
C GLN A 348 8.62 -21.13 -12.49
N THR A 349 7.95 -21.96 -11.67
CA THR A 349 7.41 -21.55 -10.37
C THR A 349 7.98 -22.41 -9.24
N VAL A 350 8.39 -21.74 -8.17
CA VAL A 350 8.68 -22.34 -6.86
C VAL A 350 7.67 -21.81 -5.84
N ILE A 351 7.21 -22.68 -4.95
CA ILE A 351 6.35 -22.33 -3.83
C ILE A 351 7.05 -22.75 -2.55
N TRP A 352 7.38 -21.78 -1.71
CA TRP A 352 7.85 -22.03 -0.35
C TRP A 352 6.70 -21.98 0.65
N VAL A 353 6.88 -22.64 1.79
CA VAL A 353 5.95 -22.61 2.92
C VAL A 353 6.69 -22.26 4.21
N LYS A 354 6.09 -21.34 4.97
CA LYS A 354 6.58 -20.90 6.28
C LYS A 354 6.34 -22.00 7.33
N PRO A 355 7.18 -22.16 8.37
CA PRO A 355 6.90 -23.09 9.46
C PRO A 355 5.56 -22.79 10.15
N LEU A 356 4.96 -23.82 10.75
CA LEU A 356 3.72 -23.67 11.54
C LEU A 356 3.99 -23.23 12.98
N THR A 357 5.22 -23.43 13.47
CA THR A 357 5.63 -23.24 14.86
C THR A 357 7.00 -22.59 14.95
N ASN A 358 7.44 -22.29 16.18
CA ASN A 358 8.77 -21.72 16.46
C ASN A 358 9.82 -22.83 16.64
N ASP A 359 9.49 -24.10 16.43
CA ASP A 359 10.37 -25.22 16.82
C ASP A 359 11.69 -25.16 16.06
N CYS A 360 11.62 -25.02 14.72
CA CYS A 360 12.82 -24.82 13.91
C CYS A 360 13.60 -23.58 14.33
N TYR A 361 12.95 -22.49 14.79
CA TYR A 361 13.66 -21.29 15.25
C TYR A 361 14.47 -21.54 16.53
N LYS A 362 14.00 -22.42 17.42
CA LYS A 362 14.68 -22.78 18.68
C LYS A 362 15.88 -23.70 18.44
N GLU A 363 15.86 -24.47 17.36
CA GLU A 363 16.91 -25.43 16.99
C GLU A 363 18.06 -24.79 16.17
N ARG A 364 17.99 -23.48 15.88
CA ARG A 364 19.01 -22.79 15.08
C ARG A 364 20.30 -22.65 15.87
N GLU A 365 21.41 -22.89 15.19
CA GLU A 365 22.74 -22.67 15.75
C GLU A 365 22.94 -21.21 16.19
N PRO A 366 23.58 -20.96 17.36
CA PRO A 366 23.90 -19.62 17.81
C PRO A 366 24.67 -18.82 16.73
N GLY A 367 24.25 -17.58 16.47
CA GLY A 367 24.87 -16.73 15.45
C GLY A 367 24.35 -16.93 14.02
N THR A 368 23.39 -17.84 13.80
CA THR A 368 22.73 -17.99 12.49
C THR A 368 22.09 -16.67 12.04
N ARG A 369 22.38 -16.25 10.80
CA ARG A 369 21.74 -15.10 10.16
C ARG A 369 20.59 -15.54 9.22
N PRO A 370 19.45 -14.84 9.21
CA PRO A 370 19.13 -13.64 9.99
C PRO A 370 18.75 -13.97 11.46
N PRO A 371 19.07 -13.10 12.44
CA PRO A 371 18.72 -13.34 13.86
C PRO A 371 17.20 -13.31 14.07
N LEU A 372 16.75 -13.75 15.26
CA LEU A 372 15.38 -13.49 15.69
C LEU A 372 15.22 -12.02 16.10
N CYS A 373 14.05 -11.43 15.84
CA CYS A 373 13.73 -10.09 16.30
C CYS A 373 13.67 -10.07 17.83
N LYS A 374 14.01 -8.91 18.42
CA LYS A 374 13.95 -8.70 19.86
C LYS A 374 12.49 -8.73 20.35
N SER A 375 12.29 -9.04 21.63
CA SER A 375 10.95 -9.13 22.24
C SER A 375 10.22 -7.78 22.33
N ASP A 376 10.94 -6.67 22.30
CA ASP A 376 10.40 -5.30 22.30
C ASP A 376 10.06 -4.79 20.88
N ASP A 377 10.37 -5.56 19.84
CA ASP A 377 10.00 -5.23 18.47
C ASP A 377 8.56 -5.66 18.18
N ASP A 378 7.62 -4.74 18.34
CA ASP A 378 6.22 -4.97 17.99
C ASP A 378 6.10 -5.27 16.48
N PRO A 379 5.69 -6.48 16.07
CA PRO A 379 5.59 -6.84 14.66
C PRO A 379 4.35 -6.28 13.96
N ASP A 380 3.40 -5.70 14.70
CA ASP A 380 2.19 -5.05 14.17
C ASP A 380 2.32 -3.54 14.04
N ALA A 381 3.39 -2.95 14.60
CA ALA A 381 3.74 -1.56 14.34
C ALA A 381 4.19 -1.41 12.88
N VAL A 382 3.42 -0.68 12.08
CA VAL A 382 3.64 -0.57 10.62
C VAL A 382 3.91 0.85 10.13
N TRP A 383 3.29 1.87 10.73
CA TRP A 383 3.29 3.21 10.15
C TRP A 383 4.62 3.93 10.38
N GLY A 384 5.38 4.15 9.30
CA GLY A 384 6.68 4.83 9.35
C GLY A 384 7.81 4.01 9.96
N VAL A 385 7.54 2.76 10.33
CA VAL A 385 8.48 1.84 10.98
C VAL A 385 9.46 1.29 9.94
N PRO A 386 10.79 1.45 10.13
CA PRO A 386 11.78 0.81 9.26
C PRO A 386 11.69 -0.71 9.33
N MET A 387 11.90 -1.37 8.18
CA MET A 387 12.09 -2.83 8.14
C MET A 387 13.33 -3.23 8.96
N LYS A 388 13.36 -4.48 9.43
CA LYS A 388 14.48 -5.03 10.18
C LYS A 388 14.89 -6.38 9.59
N ALA A 389 16.20 -6.62 9.48
CA ALA A 389 16.74 -7.89 8.99
C ALA A 389 16.74 -8.96 10.11
N CYS A 390 15.55 -9.32 10.61
CA CYS A 390 15.35 -10.35 11.61
C CYS A 390 14.05 -11.12 11.38
N ILE A 391 13.97 -12.35 11.89
CA ILE A 391 12.76 -13.19 11.83
C ILE A 391 11.89 -12.90 13.04
N THR A 392 10.60 -12.60 12.81
CA THR A 392 9.64 -12.35 13.88
C THR A 392 9.12 -13.68 14.46
N PRO A 393 9.43 -14.02 15.74
CA PRO A 393 8.90 -15.25 16.36
C PRO A 393 7.38 -15.21 16.53
N TYR A 394 6.73 -16.36 16.51
CA TYR A 394 5.31 -16.49 16.86
C TYR A 394 5.06 -16.26 18.34
N SER A 395 3.91 -15.66 18.67
CA SER A 395 3.43 -15.61 20.06
C SER A 395 3.20 -17.03 20.60
N ASN A 396 3.14 -17.17 21.92
CA ASN A 396 2.85 -18.46 22.55
C ASN A 396 1.51 -19.04 22.08
N GLN A 397 0.50 -18.20 21.85
CA GLN A 397 -0.80 -18.64 21.36
C GLN A 397 -0.71 -19.15 19.92
N GLN A 398 -0.05 -18.41 19.04
CA GLN A 398 0.13 -18.82 17.65
C GLN A 398 0.97 -20.08 17.51
N HIS A 399 2.02 -20.20 18.32
CA HIS A 399 2.85 -21.38 18.42
C HIS A 399 2.03 -22.63 18.79
N LYS A 400 1.13 -22.51 19.78
CA LYS A 400 0.22 -23.59 20.19
C LYS A 400 -0.85 -23.89 19.13
N ALA A 401 -1.35 -22.86 18.44
CA ALA A 401 -2.39 -23.00 17.44
C ALA A 401 -1.92 -23.67 16.14
N LYS A 402 -0.61 -23.70 15.84
CA LYS A 402 -0.03 -24.41 14.68
C LYS A 402 -0.73 -24.11 13.34
N GLY A 403 -1.23 -22.89 13.16
CA GLY A 403 -1.99 -22.48 11.97
C GLY A 403 -3.43 -23.03 11.86
N THR A 404 -3.90 -23.88 12.79
CA THR A 404 -5.24 -24.51 12.71
C THR A 404 -6.37 -23.68 13.31
N GLY A 405 -6.06 -22.66 14.10
CA GLY A 405 -7.08 -21.90 14.82
C GLY A 405 -7.83 -20.85 13.98
N LEU A 406 -7.51 -20.67 12.70
CA LEU A 406 -8.21 -19.72 11.83
C LEU A 406 -9.34 -20.42 11.06
N ALA A 407 -10.58 -20.03 11.32
CA ALA A 407 -11.72 -20.59 10.61
C ALA A 407 -11.63 -20.35 9.08
N PRO A 408 -12.10 -21.30 8.25
CA PRO A 408 -12.20 -21.07 6.82
C PRO A 408 -13.23 -19.99 6.48
N TRP A 409 -13.06 -19.36 5.32
CA TRP A 409 -14.07 -18.47 4.75
C TRP A 409 -15.32 -19.27 4.33
N PRO A 410 -16.55 -18.77 4.55
CA PRO A 410 -16.91 -17.46 5.11
C PRO A 410 -17.06 -17.41 6.64
N ALA A 411 -17.01 -18.55 7.35
CA ALA A 411 -17.19 -18.62 8.80
C ALA A 411 -16.23 -17.68 9.56
N ARG A 412 -15.01 -17.49 9.02
CA ARG A 412 -13.99 -16.56 9.51
C ARG A 412 -14.50 -15.14 9.80
N LEU A 413 -15.53 -14.66 9.09
CA LEU A 413 -16.06 -13.31 9.25
C LEU A 413 -16.56 -13.04 10.68
N ILE A 414 -17.06 -14.08 11.35
CA ILE A 414 -17.68 -13.98 12.67
C ILE A 414 -17.06 -14.93 13.71
N THR A 415 -15.97 -15.63 13.37
CA THR A 415 -15.26 -16.48 14.32
C THR A 415 -14.11 -15.70 14.98
N PRO A 416 -14.03 -15.65 16.32
CA PRO A 416 -12.93 -14.98 17.02
C PRO A 416 -11.59 -15.65 16.68
N PRO A 417 -10.59 -14.92 16.14
CA PRO A 417 -9.30 -15.51 15.81
C PRO A 417 -8.46 -15.75 17.08
N PRO A 418 -7.60 -16.80 17.12
CA PRO A 418 -6.76 -17.12 18.28
C PRO A 418 -5.84 -15.98 18.72
N ARG A 419 -5.47 -15.09 17.77
CA ARG A 419 -4.60 -13.94 18.01
C ARG A 419 -5.26 -12.88 18.90
N LEU A 420 -6.59 -12.86 19.08
CA LEU A 420 -7.25 -11.88 19.95
C LEU A 420 -6.67 -11.88 21.37
N ALA A 421 -6.32 -13.06 21.88
CA ALA A 421 -5.73 -13.23 23.20
C ALA A 421 -4.35 -12.54 23.33
N ASP A 422 -3.60 -12.40 22.22
CA ASP A 422 -2.32 -11.68 22.23
C ASP A 422 -2.50 -10.18 22.50
N PHE A 423 -3.71 -9.65 22.28
CA PHE A 423 -4.10 -8.26 22.52
C PHE A 423 -4.95 -8.09 23.79
N GLY A 424 -5.11 -9.13 24.60
CA GLY A 424 -5.93 -9.09 25.81
C GLY A 424 -7.44 -9.19 25.57
N TYR A 425 -7.89 -9.55 24.36
CA TYR A 425 -9.31 -9.73 24.07
C TYR A 425 -9.75 -11.19 24.20
N SER A 426 -10.88 -11.43 24.87
CA SER A 426 -11.54 -12.74 24.97
C SER A 426 -12.50 -12.97 23.81
N ALA A 427 -12.81 -14.24 23.53
CA ALA A 427 -13.80 -14.62 22.54
C ALA A 427 -15.19 -14.03 22.85
N GLU A 428 -15.57 -14.00 24.14
CA GLU A 428 -16.85 -13.42 24.57
C GLU A 428 -16.97 -11.93 24.27
N MET A 429 -15.89 -11.16 24.42
CA MET A 429 -15.88 -9.74 24.06
C MET A 429 -16.08 -9.55 22.56
N PHE A 430 -15.40 -10.35 21.74
CA PHE A 430 -15.57 -10.34 20.28
C PHE A 430 -16.99 -10.69 19.87
N ASP A 431 -17.61 -11.71 20.48
CA ASP A 431 -18.96 -12.13 20.14
C ASP A 431 -20.01 -11.07 20.53
N LYS A 432 -19.82 -10.41 21.68
CA LYS A 432 -20.66 -9.28 22.09
C LYS A 432 -20.53 -8.11 21.13
N ASP A 433 -19.31 -7.71 20.77
CA ASP A 433 -19.07 -6.62 19.81
C ASP A 433 -19.64 -6.94 18.42
N THR A 434 -19.48 -8.18 17.96
CA THR A 434 -20.06 -8.66 16.70
C THR A 434 -21.58 -8.51 16.67
N LYS A 435 -22.28 -8.88 17.75
CA LYS A 435 -23.75 -8.71 17.87
C LYS A 435 -24.16 -7.24 17.87
N VAL A 436 -23.40 -6.38 18.56
CA VAL A 436 -23.65 -4.93 18.57
C VAL A 436 -23.51 -4.36 17.16
N TRP A 437 -22.46 -4.76 16.42
CA TRP A 437 -22.27 -4.35 15.04
C TRP A 437 -23.37 -4.83 14.10
N GLN A 438 -23.82 -6.09 14.23
CA GLN A 438 -24.94 -6.62 13.47
C GLN A 438 -26.20 -5.77 13.68
N HIS A 439 -26.55 -5.49 14.93
CA HIS A 439 -27.72 -4.66 15.25
C HIS A 439 -27.60 -3.22 14.70
N ARG A 440 -26.41 -2.62 14.77
CA ARG A 440 -26.16 -1.28 14.20
C ARG A 440 -26.34 -1.29 12.69
N VAL A 441 -25.79 -2.27 12.00
CA VAL A 441 -25.90 -2.39 10.54
C VAL A 441 -27.36 -2.60 10.13
N GLU A 442 -28.10 -3.45 10.84
CA GLU A 442 -29.54 -3.64 10.62
C GLU A 442 -30.31 -2.33 10.78
N ASN A 443 -30.03 -1.55 11.83
CA ASN A 443 -30.66 -0.24 12.04
C ASN A 443 -30.34 0.75 10.93
N TYR A 444 -29.07 0.82 10.48
CA TYR A 444 -28.71 1.66 9.33
C TYR A 444 -29.42 1.22 8.06
N TRP A 445 -29.55 -0.09 7.83
CA TRP A 445 -30.26 -0.57 6.65
C TRP A 445 -31.74 -0.18 6.70
N ASN A 446 -32.41 -0.34 7.84
CA ASN A 446 -33.80 0.08 8.01
C ASN A 446 -34.02 1.58 7.77
N LEU A 447 -33.03 2.43 8.07
CA LEU A 447 -33.09 3.87 7.79
C LEU A 447 -32.87 4.22 6.31
N LEU A 448 -32.05 3.43 5.61
CA LEU A 448 -31.69 3.64 4.20
C LEU A 448 -32.65 2.93 3.24
N SER A 449 -33.40 1.93 3.71
CA SER A 449 -34.48 1.31 2.95
C SER A 449 -35.53 2.36 2.61
N PRO A 450 -36.04 2.39 1.37
CA PRO A 450 -37.17 3.25 1.03
C PRO A 450 -38.30 2.93 2.00
N LYS A 451 -38.81 3.93 2.73
CA LYS A 451 -40.08 3.77 3.41
C LYS A 451 -41.14 3.67 2.32
N ASP A 452 -41.74 2.49 2.17
CA ASP A 452 -42.89 2.32 1.28
C ASP A 452 -43.90 3.41 1.61
N SER A 453 -44.15 4.28 0.64
CA SER A 453 -45.14 5.35 0.75
C SER A 453 -46.50 4.68 0.60
N VAL A 454 -47.19 4.46 1.72
CA VAL A 454 -48.58 4.01 1.75
C VAL A 454 -49.49 5.13 1.26
#